data_AF-A0A541BV78-F1
#
_entry.id   AF-A0A541BV78-F1
#
_cell.length_a   1.000
_cell.length_b   1.000
_cell.length_c   1.000
_cell.angle_alpha   90.00
_cell.angle_beta   90.00
_cell.angle_gamma   90.00
#
_symmetry.space_group_name_H-M   'P 1'
#
loop_
_entity.id
_entity.type
_entity.pdbx_description
1 polymer ?
#
loop_
_entity_poly.entity_id
_entity_poly.type
_entity_poly.pdbx_seq_one_letter_code
_entity_poly.pdbx_strand_id
1 'polypeptide(L)'
;MEAREAAAAVRALAAALGAPVLLTYKAKGVVADDDPLFAGLFTGGAAEAPLVEAADAIVLAGADPVEFIPAPWRSRAPVIDVARFRRPRHYTAPAVVVEGAIGPALEALAAAARRSDWTAAGGGRDRGAAVADAVAFA
;
A
#
# COMPACT_ATOMS: atom_id res chain seq x y z
N MET A 1 4.95 8.37 -10.96
CA MET A 1 5.85 9.50 -10.60
C MET A 1 5.40 10.15 -9.29
N GLU A 2 4.10 10.10 -8.98
CA GLU A 2 3.47 10.70 -7.80
C GLU A 2 3.93 10.10 -6.45
N ALA A 3 4.09 8.77 -6.35
CA ALA A 3 4.57 8.12 -5.13
C ALA A 3 6.00 8.55 -4.71
N ARG A 4 6.87 8.89 -5.68
CA ARG A 4 8.25 9.36 -5.39
C ARG A 4 8.26 10.75 -4.76
N GLU A 5 7.31 11.60 -5.16
CA GLU A 5 7.18 12.94 -4.58
C GLU A 5 6.69 12.89 -3.12
N ALA A 6 5.91 11.86 -2.78
CA ALA A 6 5.40 11.62 -1.44
C ALA A 6 6.21 10.59 -0.64
N ALA A 7 7.45 10.28 -1.04
CA ALA A 7 8.22 9.16 -0.48
C ALA A 7 8.42 9.25 1.04
N ALA A 8 8.64 10.45 1.58
CA ALA A 8 8.77 10.66 3.02
C ALA A 8 7.45 10.35 3.76
N ALA A 9 6.32 10.79 3.21
CA ALA A 9 5.01 10.56 3.79
C ALA A 9 4.59 9.08 3.70
N VAL A 10 4.97 8.38 2.61
CA VAL A 10 4.82 6.93 2.50
C VAL A 10 5.54 6.21 3.64
N ARG A 11 6.83 6.53 3.84
CA ARG A 11 7.62 5.92 4.93
C ARG A 11 7.06 6.25 6.30
N ALA A 12 6.54 7.47 6.50
CA ALA A 12 5.92 7.88 7.75
C ALA A 12 4.66 7.06 8.06
N LEU A 13 3.77 6.87 7.08
CA LEU A 13 2.57 6.06 7.28
C LEU A 13 2.91 4.58 7.49
N ALA A 14 3.82 4.02 6.69
CA ALA A 14 4.28 2.64 6.88
C ALA A 14 4.87 2.41 8.28
N ALA A 15 5.71 3.34 8.77
CA ALA A 15 6.28 3.28 10.11
C ALA A 15 5.23 3.43 11.22
N ALA A 16 4.26 4.33 11.05
CA ALA A 16 3.18 4.55 12.01
C ALA A 16 2.27 3.32 12.13
N LEU A 17 1.98 2.65 11.01
CA LEU A 17 1.21 1.42 10.98
C LEU A 17 2.04 0.20 11.40
N GLY A 18 3.35 0.18 11.15
CA GLY A 18 4.18 -1.01 11.33
C GLY A 18 3.90 -2.09 10.29
N ALA A 19 3.51 -1.66 9.08
CA ALA A 19 2.97 -2.52 8.04
C ALA A 19 3.94 -2.72 6.86
N PRO A 20 3.83 -3.86 6.13
CA PRO A 20 4.80 -4.26 5.11
C PRO A 20 4.57 -3.56 3.77
N VAL A 21 5.63 -3.01 3.17
CA VAL A 21 5.61 -2.20 1.96
C VAL A 21 6.09 -3.01 0.73
N LEU A 22 5.19 -3.41 -0.17
CA LEU A 22 5.53 -3.80 -1.55
C LEU A 22 5.99 -2.57 -2.37
N LEU A 23 6.42 -2.64 -3.63
CA LEU A 23 6.52 -1.44 -4.49
C LEU A 23 6.15 -1.78 -5.94
N THR A 24 5.57 -0.84 -6.70
CA THR A 24 5.60 -0.97 -8.16
C THR A 24 7.00 -0.70 -8.70
N TYR A 25 7.22 -1.06 -9.97
CA TYR A 25 8.44 -0.67 -10.66
C TYR A 25 8.67 0.85 -10.70
N LYS A 26 7.62 1.69 -10.80
CA LYS A 26 7.80 3.16 -10.78
C LYS A 26 8.07 3.70 -9.37
N ALA A 27 7.59 3.00 -8.34
CA ALA A 27 7.79 3.36 -6.94
C ALA A 27 9.11 2.84 -6.36
N LYS A 28 9.88 2.01 -7.09
CA LYS A 28 11.20 1.56 -6.65
C LYS A 28 12.06 2.72 -6.16
N GLY A 29 12.61 2.58 -4.95
CA GLY A 29 13.43 3.57 -4.26
C GLY A 29 12.66 4.48 -3.29
N VAL A 30 11.33 4.37 -3.21
CA VAL A 30 10.54 5.07 -2.17
C VAL A 30 10.87 4.55 -0.77
N VAL A 31 11.03 3.23 -0.67
CA VAL A 31 11.56 2.51 0.50
C VAL A 31 12.84 1.79 0.08
N ALA A 32 13.82 1.73 1.00
CA ALA A 32 15.10 1.08 0.76
C ALA A 32 14.94 -0.45 0.77
N ASP A 33 15.79 -1.17 0.05
CA ASP A 33 15.66 -2.64 -0.08
C ASP A 33 16.05 -3.39 1.20
N ASP A 34 16.78 -2.73 2.09
CA ASP A 34 17.16 -3.22 3.41
C ASP A 34 16.24 -2.71 4.53
N ASP A 35 15.19 -1.95 4.20
CA ASP A 35 14.19 -1.51 5.16
C ASP A 35 13.42 -2.74 5.71
N PRO A 36 13.26 -2.88 7.04
CA PRO A 36 12.58 -4.03 7.63
C PRO A 36 11.10 -4.14 7.22
N LEU A 37 10.49 -3.05 6.76
CA LEU A 37 9.12 -3.06 6.24
C LEU A 37 9.07 -3.37 4.74
N PHE A 38 10.17 -3.38 4.00
CA PHE A 38 10.13 -3.69 2.56
C PHE A 38 9.79 -5.17 2.31
N ALA A 39 8.68 -5.40 1.59
CA ALA A 39 8.12 -6.72 1.33
C ALA A 39 8.29 -7.19 -0.14
N GLY A 40 8.93 -6.39 -0.99
CA GLY A 40 9.24 -6.75 -2.38
C GLY A 40 8.52 -5.88 -3.41
N LEU A 41 8.39 -6.39 -4.64
CA LEU A 41 7.68 -5.70 -5.72
C LEU A 41 6.28 -6.28 -5.91
N PHE A 42 5.30 -5.42 -6.18
CA PHE A 42 3.97 -5.84 -6.60
C PHE A 42 3.92 -6.00 -8.13
N THR A 43 3.67 -7.22 -8.57
CA THR A 43 3.58 -7.64 -9.96
C THR A 43 2.27 -8.40 -10.28
N GLY A 44 1.41 -8.64 -9.29
CA GLY A 44 0.25 -9.53 -9.41
C GLY A 44 0.63 -11.02 -9.47
N GLY A 45 1.86 -11.36 -9.08
CA GLY A 45 2.45 -12.69 -9.08
C GLY A 45 2.20 -13.48 -7.80
N ALA A 46 2.82 -14.66 -7.74
CA ALA A 46 2.68 -15.59 -6.62
C ALA A 46 3.53 -15.23 -5.39
N ALA A 47 4.54 -14.37 -5.55
CA ALA A 47 5.48 -14.04 -4.48
C ALA A 47 4.83 -13.17 -3.40
N GLU A 48 4.04 -12.20 -3.85
CA GLU A 48 3.31 -11.23 -3.04
C GLU A 48 1.89 -11.68 -2.68
N ALA A 49 1.35 -12.68 -3.38
CA ALA A 49 -0.03 -13.13 -3.19
C ALA A 49 -0.38 -13.48 -1.71
N PRO A 50 0.45 -14.22 -0.95
CA PRO A 50 0.14 -14.51 0.46
C PRO A 50 0.01 -13.26 1.33
N LEU A 51 0.81 -12.23 1.06
CA LEU A 51 0.79 -10.96 1.78
C LEU A 51 -0.51 -10.19 1.48
N VAL A 52 -0.83 -10.06 0.18
CA VAL A 52 -2.00 -9.36 -0.34
C VAL A 52 -3.32 -10.05 0.07
N GLU A 53 -3.31 -11.39 0.17
CA GLU A 53 -4.45 -12.19 0.63
C GLU A 53 -4.64 -12.15 2.15
N ALA A 54 -3.56 -11.97 2.93
CA ALA A 54 -3.61 -11.83 4.39
C ALA A 54 -4.02 -10.41 4.83
N ALA A 55 -3.91 -9.43 3.95
CA ALA A 55 -4.34 -8.06 4.18
C ALA A 55 -5.83 -7.97 4.56
N ASP A 56 -6.14 -7.16 5.57
CA ASP A 56 -7.51 -6.80 5.97
C ASP A 56 -7.87 -5.35 5.58
N ALA A 57 -6.90 -4.57 5.12
CA ALA A 57 -7.04 -3.26 4.50
C ALA A 57 -5.84 -3.05 3.58
N ILE A 58 -6.03 -2.22 2.54
CA ILE A 58 -5.06 -1.92 1.50
C ILE A 58 -5.14 -0.41 1.22
N VAL A 59 -4.01 0.30 1.17
CA VAL A 59 -3.93 1.73 0.82
C VAL A 59 -3.20 1.89 -0.51
N LEU A 60 -3.53 2.83 -1.39
CA LEU A 60 -2.79 3.01 -2.65
C LEU A 60 -2.30 4.45 -2.74
N ALA A 61 -1.00 4.68 -2.55
CA ALA A 61 -0.36 6.00 -2.51
C ALA A 61 0.13 6.37 -3.90
N GLY A 62 -0.71 7.10 -4.62
CA GLY A 62 -0.37 7.61 -5.94
C GLY A 62 -0.09 6.49 -6.95
N ALA A 63 -0.75 5.35 -6.78
CA ALA A 63 -0.68 4.22 -7.69
C ALA A 63 -1.36 4.58 -9.02
N ASP A 64 -0.63 4.47 -10.14
CA ASP A 64 -1.27 4.58 -11.45
C ASP A 64 -1.79 3.19 -11.88
N PRO A 65 -3.07 3.06 -12.27
CA PRO A 65 -3.62 1.81 -12.76
C PRO A 65 -2.82 1.13 -13.89
N VAL A 66 -2.03 1.90 -14.67
CA VAL A 66 -1.15 1.38 -15.71
C VAL A 66 0.01 0.54 -15.19
N GLU A 67 0.35 0.68 -13.90
CA GLU A 67 1.47 -0.02 -13.27
C GLU A 67 1.14 -1.47 -12.93
N PHE A 68 -0.15 -1.82 -12.89
CA PHE A 68 -0.59 -3.15 -12.56
C PHE A 68 -0.61 -4.07 -13.79
N ILE A 69 0.00 -5.24 -13.64
CA ILE A 69 -0.08 -6.30 -14.65
C ILE A 69 -1.54 -6.76 -14.75
N PRO A 70 -2.20 -6.74 -15.92
CA PRO A 70 -3.60 -7.13 -16.05
C PRO A 70 -3.91 -8.54 -15.53
N ALA A 71 -4.61 -8.63 -14.39
CA ALA A 71 -5.07 -9.85 -13.76
C ALA A 71 -6.25 -9.53 -12.82
N PRO A 72 -7.02 -10.54 -12.36
CA PRO A 72 -8.04 -10.32 -11.34
C PRO A 72 -7.40 -9.85 -10.02
N TRP A 73 -7.98 -8.82 -9.40
CA TRP A 73 -7.63 -8.43 -8.03
C TRP A 73 -7.98 -9.57 -7.07
N ARG A 74 -6.98 -10.10 -6.36
CA ARG A 74 -7.13 -11.31 -5.53
C ARG A 74 -7.58 -11.02 -4.11
N SER A 75 -7.29 -9.82 -3.60
CA SER A 75 -7.66 -9.45 -2.24
C SER A 75 -9.14 -9.08 -2.14
N ARG A 76 -9.76 -9.43 -1.01
CA ARG A 76 -11.11 -8.97 -0.64
C ARG A 76 -11.07 -7.79 0.32
N ALA A 77 -9.88 -7.34 0.72
CA ALA A 77 -9.71 -6.23 1.64
C ALA A 77 -10.28 -4.93 1.04
N PRO A 78 -10.87 -4.04 1.86
CA PRO A 78 -11.19 -2.70 1.46
C PRO A 78 -9.92 -1.96 1.00
N VAL A 79 -10.03 -1.29 -0.15
CA VAL A 79 -8.97 -0.49 -0.75
C VAL A 79 -9.24 1.00 -0.51
N ILE A 80 -8.25 1.71 0.02
CA ILE A 80 -8.24 3.16 0.18
C ILE A 80 -7.31 3.72 -0.88
N ASP A 81 -7.82 4.42 -1.87
CA ASP A 81 -7.02 5.02 -2.94
C ASP A 81 -6.68 6.48 -2.59
N VAL A 82 -5.40 6.79 -2.40
CA VAL A 82 -4.91 8.16 -2.17
C VAL A 82 -4.23 8.65 -3.44
N ALA A 83 -4.95 9.48 -4.20
CA ALA A 83 -4.54 9.90 -5.53
C ALA A 83 -4.73 11.40 -5.76
N ARG A 84 -3.98 11.97 -6.70
CA ARG A 84 -4.17 13.39 -7.10
C ARG A 84 -5.56 13.68 -7.64
N PHE A 85 -6.19 12.70 -8.26
CA PHE A 85 -7.54 12.78 -8.81
C PHE A 85 -8.06 11.37 -9.06
N ARG A 86 -9.39 11.22 -9.08
CA ARG A 86 -10.05 9.94 -9.35
C ARG A 86 -9.64 9.34 -10.69
N ARG A 87 -9.24 8.07 -10.69
CA ARG A 87 -8.99 7.31 -11.93
C ARG A 87 -10.24 6.51 -12.31
N PRO A 88 -10.84 6.74 -13.50
CA PRO A 88 -12.09 6.08 -13.90
C PRO A 88 -11.91 4.60 -14.22
N ARG A 89 -10.71 4.18 -14.63
CA ARG A 89 -10.33 2.78 -14.74
C ARG A 89 -9.45 2.45 -13.56
N HIS A 90 -10.00 1.69 -12.63
CA HIS A 90 -9.29 1.26 -11.44
C HIS A 90 -9.16 -0.27 -11.49
N TYR A 91 -8.02 -0.79 -11.06
CA TYR A 91 -7.73 -2.23 -11.10
C TYR A 91 -8.63 -3.06 -10.16
N THR A 92 -9.22 -2.36 -9.19
CA THR A 92 -10.22 -2.83 -8.23
C THR A 92 -11.08 -1.62 -7.85
N ALA A 93 -12.28 -1.82 -7.29
CA ALA A 93 -13.11 -0.71 -6.83
C ALA A 93 -12.66 -0.27 -5.42
N PRO A 94 -12.15 0.97 -5.23
CA PRO A 94 -11.79 1.44 -3.90
C PRO A 94 -13.02 1.60 -3.01
N ALA A 95 -12.89 1.23 -1.74
CA ALA A 95 -13.87 1.51 -0.70
C ALA A 95 -13.90 3.01 -0.36
N VAL A 96 -12.73 3.66 -0.40
CA VAL A 96 -12.56 5.10 -0.17
C VAL A 96 -11.59 5.64 -1.21
N VAL A 97 -11.84 6.85 -1.71
CA VAL A 97 -10.88 7.61 -2.51
C VAL A 97 -10.61 8.93 -1.81
N VAL A 98 -9.34 9.22 -1.53
CA VAL A 98 -8.85 10.49 -1.00
C VAL A 98 -8.20 11.24 -2.16
N GLU A 99 -8.93 12.21 -2.71
CA GLU A 99 -8.49 12.99 -3.86
C GLU A 99 -7.78 14.27 -3.41
N GLY A 100 -6.56 14.50 -3.91
CA GLY A 100 -5.82 15.74 -3.68
C GLY A 100 -4.33 15.56 -3.50
N ALA A 101 -3.70 16.43 -2.71
CA ALA A 101 -2.27 16.35 -2.46
C ALA A 101 -1.93 15.08 -1.66
N ILE A 102 -1.24 14.14 -2.30
CA ILE A 102 -0.92 12.82 -1.71
C ILE A 102 -0.13 12.98 -0.42
N GLY A 103 1.01 13.68 -0.43
CA GLY A 103 1.87 13.87 0.75
C GLY A 103 1.10 14.31 2.01
N PRO A 104 0.38 15.45 1.98
CA PRO A 104 -0.45 15.88 3.11
C PRO A 104 -1.53 14.88 3.54
N ALA A 105 -2.16 14.17 2.60
CA ALA A 105 -3.14 13.14 2.92
C ALA A 105 -2.49 11.97 3.68
N LEU A 106 -1.32 11.52 3.23
CA LEU A 106 -0.54 10.46 3.87
C LEU A 106 -0.04 10.87 5.26
N GLU A 107 0.40 12.12 5.42
CA GLU A 107 0.81 12.67 6.71
C GLU A 107 -0.36 12.72 7.69
N ALA A 108 -1.54 13.13 7.23
CA ALA A 108 -2.75 13.14 8.05
C ALA A 108 -3.17 11.73 8.47
N LEU A 109 -3.09 10.76 7.55
CA LEU A 109 -3.30 9.34 7.86
C LEU A 109 -2.28 8.84 8.88
N ALA A 110 -0.99 9.19 8.73
CA ALA A 110 0.08 8.77 9.64
C ALA A 110 -0.12 9.34 11.05
N ALA A 111 -0.56 10.60 11.16
CA ALA A 111 -0.84 11.24 12.44
C ALA A 111 -2.06 10.63 13.16
N ALA A 112 -3.03 10.11 12.41
CA ALA A 112 -4.22 9.44 12.96
C ALA A 112 -4.06 7.93 13.12
N ALA A 113 -3.02 7.34 12.52
CA ALA A 113 -2.78 5.91 12.51
C ALA A 113 -2.51 5.39 13.92
N ARG A 114 -3.05 4.20 14.19
CA ARG A 114 -2.63 3.37 15.32
C ARG A 114 -1.76 2.27 14.76
N ARG A 115 -0.74 1.87 15.53
CA ARG A 115 0.09 0.73 15.17
C ARG A 115 -0.82 -0.48 14.95
N SER A 116 -0.57 -1.16 13.86
CA SER A 116 -1.30 -2.32 13.44
C SER A 116 -0.80 -3.55 14.20
N ASP A 117 -1.62 -4.61 14.31
CA ASP A 117 -1.17 -5.86 14.93
C ASP A 117 -0.53 -6.80 13.90
N TRP A 118 -0.14 -6.26 12.74
CA TRP A 118 0.56 -7.03 11.71
C TRP A 118 1.83 -7.66 12.30
N THR A 119 1.95 -8.98 12.16
CA THR A 119 3.15 -9.71 12.54
C THR A 119 3.83 -10.28 11.30
N ALA A 120 5.11 -9.98 11.12
CA ALA A 120 5.92 -10.53 10.03
C ALA A 120 6.13 -12.05 10.11
N ALA A 121 5.69 -12.69 11.20
CA ALA A 121 5.95 -14.09 11.51
C ALA A 121 4.81 -15.00 11.03
N GLY A 122 4.91 -15.45 9.78
CA GLY A 122 4.36 -16.73 9.33
C GLY A 122 2.87 -16.75 8.97
N GLY A 123 2.56 -17.37 7.83
CA GLY A 123 1.19 -17.69 7.44
C GLY A 123 0.51 -18.53 8.52
N GLY A 124 -0.33 -17.90 9.34
CA GLY A 124 -0.96 -18.60 10.45
C GLY A 124 -1.71 -17.66 11.39
N ARG A 125 -2.96 -17.38 11.05
CA ARG A 125 -4.09 -17.05 11.94
C ARG A 125 -3.71 -16.54 13.34
N ASP A 126 -3.43 -15.24 13.45
CA ASP A 126 -4.06 -14.41 14.46
C ASP A 126 -4.25 -12.99 13.91
N ARG A 127 -5.48 -12.49 14.01
CA ARG A 127 -5.93 -11.29 13.29
C ARG A 127 -5.70 -10.05 14.14
N GLY A 128 -4.94 -9.11 13.61
CA GLY A 128 -5.12 -7.71 13.92
C GLY A 128 -4.40 -6.79 12.92
N ALA A 129 -5.13 -5.73 12.59
CA ALA A 129 -4.96 -4.61 11.66
C ALA A 129 -3.78 -4.57 10.66
N ALA A 130 -4.15 -4.13 9.45
CA ALA A 130 -3.49 -3.32 8.42
C ALA A 130 -2.20 -3.84 7.79
N VAL A 131 -2.35 -4.36 6.57
CA VAL A 131 -1.34 -4.26 5.52
C VAL A 131 -1.47 -2.90 4.86
N ALA A 132 -0.76 -1.91 5.38
CA ALA A 132 -0.21 -0.90 4.48
C ALA A 132 0.87 -1.62 3.67
N ASP A 133 0.41 -2.34 2.64
CA ASP A 133 1.21 -2.91 1.55
C ASP A 133 2.06 -1.78 0.90
N ALA A 134 2.70 -2.00 -0.25
CA ALA A 134 3.06 -0.87 -1.07
C ALA A 134 3.04 -1.08 -2.58
N VAL A 135 2.30 -0.21 -3.22
CA VAL A 135 2.34 0.13 -4.62
C VAL A 135 2.51 1.67 -4.72
N ALA A 136 2.70 2.55 -3.71
CA ALA A 136 2.92 2.43 -2.27
C ALA A 136 1.59 2.23 -1.49
N PHE A 137 1.58 1.70 -0.27
CA PHE A 137 0.44 1.70 0.64
C PHE A 137 0.98 2.47 1.84
N ALA A 138 1.15 3.74 1.51
CA ALA A 138 0.38 4.74 2.18
C ALA A 138 -0.79 5.10 1.24
#